data_AF-A0A0F9N0Q8-F1
#
_entry.id   AF-A0A0F9N0Q8-F1
#
_cell.length_a   1.000
_cell.length_b   1.000
_cell.length_c   1.000
_cell.angle_alpha   90.00
_cell.angle_beta   90.00
_cell.angle_gamma   90.00
#
_symmetry.space_group_name_H-M   'P 1'
#
loop_
_entity.id
_entity.type
_entity.pdbx_description
1 polymer ?
#
loop_
_entity_poly.entity_id
_entity_poly.type
_entity_poly.pdbx_seq_one_letter_code
_entity_poly.pdbx_strand_id
1 'polypeptide(L)'
;MSIKTFQDLIEEVHEKGICQMCGGCTSFCSANFEEVIAFRDQYSPPVYVNKDQCQECSICYYICPQTHVLDNELNAAYGFTGYDSMPIGNYKAIYSCQATDEEFLRYGTDGGVVNSIINYMIEKKLIDGAIVAKTNAPFSREANFADSKYDLIKTSGAKLDVSPHLDEIQRYSTYTHSIQKLNHYKFKKLAVVGTP
;
A
#
# COMPACT_ATOMS: atom_id res chain seq x y z
N MET A 1 -24.93 6.82 13.62
CA MET A 1 -24.36 5.48 13.33
C MET A 1 -23.47 5.12 14.51
N SER A 2 -23.48 3.88 14.96
CA SER A 2 -22.55 3.42 16.00
C SER A 2 -21.12 3.48 15.47
N ILE A 3 -20.16 3.81 16.33
CA ILE A 3 -18.74 3.80 16.01
C ILE A 3 -18.35 2.36 15.64
N LYS A 4 -17.73 2.17 14.47
CA LYS A 4 -17.22 0.88 14.01
C LYS A 4 -15.79 0.69 14.46
N THR A 5 -15.43 -0.49 14.94
CA THR A 5 -14.10 -0.78 15.51
C THR A 5 -13.37 -1.82 14.68
N PHE A 6 -12.14 -2.18 15.08
CA PHE A 6 -11.47 -3.33 14.47
C PHE A 6 -12.19 -4.66 14.78
N GLN A 7 -12.98 -4.73 15.86
CA GLN A 7 -13.80 -5.90 16.14
C GLN A 7 -14.90 -6.07 15.08
N ASP A 8 -15.59 -4.99 14.71
CA ASP A 8 -16.55 -5.00 13.61
C ASP A 8 -15.88 -5.40 12.29
N LEU A 9 -14.64 -4.93 12.05
CA LEU A 9 -13.90 -5.31 10.85
C LEU A 9 -13.59 -6.81 10.83
N ILE A 10 -13.24 -7.41 11.96
CA ILE A 10 -13.03 -8.85 12.07
C ILE A 10 -14.30 -9.60 11.67
N GLU A 11 -15.44 -9.27 12.27
CA GLU A 11 -16.72 -9.94 12.03
C GLU A 11 -17.23 -9.74 10.59
N GLU A 12 -17.10 -8.52 10.06
CA GLU A 12 -17.70 -8.17 8.78
C GLU A 12 -16.83 -8.50 7.57
N VAL A 13 -15.50 -8.61 7.75
CA VAL A 13 -14.51 -8.79 6.68
C VAL A 13 -13.65 -10.03 6.89
N HIS A 14 -13.04 -10.20 8.08
CA HIS A 14 -12.10 -11.32 8.30
C HIS A 14 -12.82 -12.66 8.38
N GLU A 15 -13.87 -12.76 9.20
CA GLU A 15 -14.65 -13.98 9.40
C GLU A 15 -15.42 -14.39 8.13
N LYS A 16 -15.75 -13.43 7.26
CA LYS A 16 -16.34 -13.69 5.95
C LYS A 16 -15.32 -14.13 4.89
N GLY A 17 -14.03 -14.13 5.21
CA GLY A 17 -12.97 -14.58 4.30
C GLY A 17 -12.70 -13.63 3.13
N ILE A 18 -13.08 -12.35 3.23
CA ILE A 18 -12.91 -11.36 2.16
C ILE A 18 -11.72 -10.41 2.42
N CYS A 19 -11.02 -10.55 3.55
CA CYS A 19 -9.81 -9.81 3.83
C CYS A 19 -8.70 -10.13 2.82
N GLN A 20 -8.19 -9.09 2.15
CA GLN A 20 -7.09 -9.20 1.18
C GLN A 20 -5.70 -9.04 1.81
N MET A 21 -5.64 -8.94 3.15
CA MET A 21 -4.38 -8.86 3.91
C MET A 21 -3.43 -7.74 3.45
N CYS A 22 -3.98 -6.59 3.02
CA CYS A 22 -3.21 -5.46 2.50
C CYS A 22 -2.42 -4.66 3.55
N GLY A 23 -2.70 -4.87 4.85
CA GLY A 23 -2.07 -4.14 5.95
C GLY A 23 -2.60 -2.72 6.18
N GLY A 24 -3.75 -2.34 5.61
CA GLY A 24 -4.30 -1.00 5.85
C GLY A 24 -4.64 -0.75 7.32
N CYS A 25 -5.24 -1.74 7.99
CA CYS A 25 -5.66 -1.62 9.39
C CYS A 25 -4.48 -1.64 10.38
N THR A 26 -3.40 -2.35 10.08
CA THR A 26 -2.15 -2.30 10.84
C THR A 26 -1.49 -0.93 10.67
N SER A 27 -1.42 -0.44 9.43
CA SER A 27 -0.65 0.77 9.11
C SER A 27 -1.23 2.09 9.50
N PHE A 28 -2.55 2.20 9.39
CA PHE A 28 -3.24 3.45 9.71
C PHE A 28 -3.80 3.45 11.14
N CYS A 29 -3.48 2.44 11.96
CA CYS A 29 -3.91 2.42 13.35
C CYS A 29 -3.37 3.67 14.09
N SER A 30 -4.25 4.45 14.71
CA SER A 30 -3.85 5.66 15.45
C SER A 30 -3.01 5.35 16.69
N ALA A 31 -3.06 4.11 17.19
CA ALA A 31 -2.29 3.60 18.31
C ALA A 31 -1.23 2.59 17.86
N ASN A 32 -0.75 2.67 16.62
CA ASN A 32 0.19 1.70 16.07
C ASN A 32 1.51 1.56 16.87
N PHE A 33 1.97 2.61 17.56
CA PHE A 33 3.15 2.52 18.43
C PHE A 33 3.00 1.51 19.58
N GLU A 34 1.75 1.20 19.95
CA GLU A 34 1.41 0.20 20.94
C GLU A 34 1.14 -1.18 20.31
N GLU A 35 1.45 -1.37 19.02
CA GLU A 35 1.26 -2.62 18.27
C GLU A 35 -0.14 -3.23 18.48
N VAL A 36 -1.19 -2.41 18.41
CA VAL A 36 -2.57 -2.84 18.70
C VAL A 36 -3.05 -3.92 17.74
N ILE A 37 -2.68 -3.82 16.46
CA ILE A 37 -3.09 -4.72 15.38
C ILE A 37 -1.83 -5.18 14.64
N ALA A 38 -1.67 -6.48 14.43
CA ALA A 38 -0.55 -7.02 13.66
C ALA A 38 -0.89 -8.33 12.94
N PHE A 39 -0.10 -8.65 11.92
CA PHE A 39 -0.06 -9.99 11.35
C PHE A 39 0.72 -10.93 12.27
N ARG A 40 0.08 -11.99 12.77
CA ARG A 40 0.78 -13.08 13.47
C ARG A 40 1.26 -14.19 12.55
N ASP A 41 0.63 -14.30 11.39
CA ASP A 41 0.94 -15.25 10.34
C ASP A 41 0.74 -14.56 8.98
N GLN A 42 1.60 -14.88 8.01
CA GLN A 42 1.61 -14.22 6.70
C GLN A 42 0.44 -14.67 5.80
N TYR A 43 -0.28 -15.72 6.18
CA TYR A 43 -1.41 -16.27 5.43
C TYR A 43 -2.75 -16.07 6.14
N SER A 44 -2.77 -15.25 7.19
CA SER A 44 -3.96 -15.01 8.01
C SER A 44 -4.23 -13.51 8.14
N PRO A 45 -5.51 -13.08 8.25
CA PRO A 45 -5.85 -11.70 8.54
C PRO A 45 -5.16 -11.20 9.83
N PRO A 46 -4.89 -9.89 9.92
CA PRO A 46 -4.30 -9.32 11.12
C PRO A 46 -5.25 -9.46 12.32
N VAL A 47 -4.68 -9.49 13.52
CA VAL A 47 -5.40 -9.72 14.78
C VAL A 47 -5.09 -8.63 15.79
N TYR A 48 -5.95 -8.50 16.80
CA TYR A 48 -5.60 -7.72 17.99
C TYR A 48 -4.40 -8.37 18.69
N VAL A 49 -3.37 -7.56 18.95
CA VAL A 49 -2.20 -7.95 19.75
C VAL A 49 -2.24 -7.29 21.12
N ASN A 50 -2.53 -5.99 21.16
CA ASN A 50 -2.68 -5.20 22.38
C ASN A 50 -4.04 -4.48 22.40
N LYS A 51 -5.14 -5.25 22.51
CA LYS A 51 -6.52 -4.72 22.41
C LYS A 51 -6.80 -3.60 23.41
N ASP A 52 -6.26 -3.69 24.62
CA ASP A 52 -6.47 -2.70 25.68
C ASP A 52 -5.88 -1.32 25.37
N GLN A 53 -4.96 -1.23 24.40
CA GLN A 53 -4.38 0.03 23.91
C GLN A 53 -5.17 0.62 22.73
N CYS A 54 -6.19 -0.10 22.23
CA CYS A 54 -7.01 0.37 21.13
C CYS A 54 -7.84 1.59 21.55
N GLN A 55 -7.78 2.66 20.75
CA GLN A 55 -8.53 3.89 20.97
C GLN A 55 -9.93 3.87 20.35
N GLU A 56 -10.34 2.73 19.78
CA GLU A 56 -11.65 2.55 19.11
C GLU A 56 -11.99 3.64 18.08
N CYS A 57 -10.96 4.19 17.41
CA CYS A 57 -11.05 5.37 16.55
C CYS A 57 -11.65 5.13 15.14
N SER A 58 -12.07 3.90 14.84
CA SER A 58 -12.64 3.47 13.55
C SER A 58 -11.74 3.54 12.31
N ILE A 59 -10.53 4.09 12.37
CA ILE A 59 -9.69 4.27 11.17
C ILE A 59 -9.45 2.95 10.44
N CYS A 60 -9.17 1.88 11.17
CA CYS A 60 -8.96 0.54 10.61
C CYS A 60 -10.18 0.00 9.85
N TYR A 61 -11.40 0.36 10.28
CA TYR A 61 -12.63 -0.02 9.58
C TYR A 61 -12.81 0.81 8.31
N TYR A 62 -12.72 2.13 8.44
CA TYR A 62 -12.93 3.07 7.31
C TYR A 62 -11.88 2.93 6.19
N ILE A 63 -10.63 2.59 6.52
CA ILE A 63 -9.57 2.40 5.53
C ILE A 63 -9.68 1.07 4.77
N CYS A 64 -10.46 0.11 5.28
CA CYS A 64 -10.57 -1.20 4.65
C CYS A 64 -11.47 -1.11 3.41
N PRO A 65 -10.94 -1.41 2.21
CA PRO A 65 -11.72 -1.31 0.96
C PRO A 65 -12.89 -2.30 0.90
N GLN A 66 -12.87 -3.36 1.72
CA GLN A 66 -13.92 -4.39 1.75
C GLN A 66 -15.16 -3.96 2.55
N THR A 67 -15.11 -2.82 3.26
CA THR A 67 -16.27 -2.30 4.00
C THR A 67 -17.19 -1.46 3.12
N HIS A 68 -16.68 -0.93 2.01
CA HIS A 68 -17.40 -0.06 1.06
C HIS A 68 -18.05 1.19 1.68
N VAL A 69 -17.78 1.48 2.96
CA VAL A 69 -18.46 2.53 3.71
C VAL A 69 -18.15 3.93 3.18
N LEU A 70 -16.95 4.10 2.61
CA LEU A 70 -16.49 5.36 2.02
C LEU A 70 -16.76 5.46 0.52
N ASP A 71 -17.30 4.41 -0.14
CA ASP A 71 -17.38 4.36 -1.60
C ASP A 71 -18.17 5.53 -2.17
N ASN A 72 -19.32 5.87 -1.59
CA ASN A 72 -20.12 7.01 -2.05
C ASN A 72 -19.37 8.35 -1.93
N GLU A 73 -18.65 8.55 -0.83
CA GLU A 73 -17.89 9.78 -0.58
C GLU A 73 -16.67 9.89 -1.52
N LEU A 74 -15.93 8.79 -1.68
CA LEU A 74 -14.79 8.70 -2.59
C LEU A 74 -15.23 8.85 -4.04
N ASN A 75 -16.33 8.21 -4.43
CA ASN A 75 -16.88 8.31 -5.78
C ASN A 75 -17.33 9.74 -6.10
N ALA A 76 -17.98 10.42 -5.15
CA ALA A 76 -18.34 11.82 -5.32
C ALA A 76 -17.10 12.73 -5.40
N ALA A 77 -16.11 12.51 -4.53
CA ALA A 77 -14.89 13.31 -4.48
C ALA A 77 -14.02 13.17 -5.75
N TYR A 78 -13.92 11.95 -6.29
CA TYR A 78 -13.10 11.64 -7.46
C TYR A 78 -13.90 11.60 -8.78
N GLY A 79 -15.19 11.96 -8.75
CA GLY A 79 -16.05 11.98 -9.92
C GLY A 79 -16.19 10.60 -10.59
N PHE A 80 -16.25 9.53 -9.79
CA PHE A 80 -16.42 8.17 -10.26
C PHE A 80 -17.88 7.73 -10.13
N THR A 81 -18.72 8.18 -11.07
CA THR A 81 -20.15 7.84 -11.12
C THR A 81 -20.44 6.96 -12.33
N GLY A 82 -20.76 5.67 -12.12
CA GLY A 82 -21.22 4.77 -13.20
C GLY A 82 -20.23 3.67 -13.59
N TYR A 83 -19.90 2.80 -12.64
CA TYR A 83 -19.03 1.62 -12.84
C TYR A 83 -19.42 0.80 -14.07
N ASP A 84 -20.73 0.55 -14.29
CA ASP A 84 -21.24 -0.23 -15.43
C ASP A 84 -20.84 0.35 -16.79
N SER A 85 -20.69 1.67 -16.88
CA SER A 85 -20.28 2.37 -18.10
C SER A 85 -18.76 2.60 -18.20
N MET A 86 -18.03 2.44 -17.09
CA MET A 86 -16.60 2.73 -16.95
C MET A 86 -15.89 1.63 -16.13
N PRO A 87 -15.80 0.38 -16.63
CA PRO A 87 -15.31 -0.76 -15.86
C PRO A 87 -13.83 -0.68 -15.47
N ILE A 88 -13.06 0.20 -16.13
CA ILE A 88 -11.63 0.43 -15.85
C ILE A 88 -11.35 1.79 -15.21
N GLY A 89 -12.38 2.50 -14.73
CA GLY A 89 -12.22 3.79 -14.06
C GLY A 89 -12.02 4.98 -15.01
N ASN A 90 -11.66 6.12 -14.41
CA ASN A 90 -11.34 7.36 -15.11
C ASN A 90 -9.91 7.30 -15.69
N TYR A 91 -9.77 7.46 -17.01
CA TYR A 91 -8.46 7.53 -17.68
C TYR A 91 -8.44 8.64 -18.73
N LYS A 92 -7.26 9.23 -18.99
CA LYS A 92 -7.09 10.22 -20.07
C LYS A 92 -6.70 9.58 -21.41
N ALA A 93 -5.88 8.54 -21.35
CA ALA A 93 -5.41 7.78 -22.51
C ALA A 93 -4.88 6.42 -22.06
N ILE A 94 -4.89 5.45 -22.96
CA ILE A 94 -4.37 4.10 -22.75
C ILE A 94 -3.29 3.84 -23.80
N TYR A 95 -2.13 3.37 -23.36
CA TYR A 95 -0.99 3.09 -24.21
C TYR A 95 -0.43 1.70 -23.92
N SER A 96 0.10 1.05 -24.94
CA SER A 96 0.94 -0.15 -24.79
C SER A 96 2.40 0.27 -24.84
N CYS A 97 3.14 0.00 -23.77
CA CYS A 97 4.50 0.49 -23.58
C CYS A 97 5.44 -0.63 -23.13
N GLN A 98 6.72 -0.48 -23.47
CA GLN A 98 7.82 -1.29 -22.92
C GLN A 98 9.02 -0.39 -22.64
N ALA A 99 9.86 -0.79 -21.69
CA ALA A 99 11.10 -0.14 -21.35
C ALA A 99 12.08 -0.23 -22.52
N THR A 100 12.79 0.88 -22.78
CA THR A 100 13.94 0.89 -23.69
C THR A 100 15.24 0.53 -22.98
N ASP A 101 15.24 0.56 -21.64
CA ASP A 101 16.36 0.13 -20.82
C ASP A 101 16.39 -1.41 -20.76
N GLU A 102 17.50 -2.01 -21.19
CA GLU A 102 17.63 -3.47 -21.31
C GLU A 102 17.55 -4.18 -19.95
N GLU A 103 17.98 -3.55 -18.86
CA GLU A 103 17.93 -4.16 -17.53
C GLU A 103 16.49 -4.17 -17.01
N PHE A 104 15.76 -3.07 -17.17
CA PHE A 104 14.34 -3.05 -16.80
C PHE A 104 13.49 -3.97 -17.66
N LEU A 105 13.83 -4.15 -18.93
CA LEU A 105 13.15 -5.13 -19.79
C LEU A 105 13.49 -6.56 -19.39
N ARG A 106 14.74 -6.84 -19.01
CA ARG A 106 15.21 -8.19 -18.65
C ARG A 106 14.71 -8.65 -17.28
N TYR A 107 14.70 -7.76 -16.29
CA TYR A 107 14.38 -8.09 -14.90
C TYR A 107 12.96 -7.69 -14.49
N GLY A 108 12.28 -6.86 -15.29
CA GLY A 108 10.88 -6.49 -15.07
C GLY A 108 9.94 -7.70 -15.12
N THR A 109 8.75 -7.54 -14.53
CA THR A 109 7.70 -8.59 -14.59
C THR A 109 7.15 -8.74 -16.00
N ASP A 110 6.87 -7.61 -16.64
CA ASP A 110 6.36 -7.51 -18.01
C ASP A 110 7.29 -6.57 -18.80
N GLY A 111 6.75 -5.52 -19.43
CA GLY A 111 7.53 -4.56 -20.20
C GLY A 111 8.44 -3.61 -19.39
N GLY A 112 8.67 -3.82 -18.09
CA GLY A 112 9.59 -2.96 -17.29
C GLY A 112 9.17 -1.48 -17.14
N VAL A 113 7.91 -1.16 -17.45
CA VAL A 113 7.41 0.23 -17.54
C VAL A 113 7.40 0.93 -16.18
N VAL A 114 6.95 0.25 -15.12
CA VAL A 114 6.86 0.82 -13.77
C VAL A 114 8.24 1.31 -13.30
N ASN A 115 9.27 0.48 -13.42
CA ASN A 115 10.64 0.85 -13.06
C ASN A 115 11.17 1.99 -13.93
N SER A 116 10.86 1.99 -15.22
CA SER A 116 11.27 3.06 -16.13
C SER A 116 10.70 4.42 -15.72
N ILE A 117 9.41 4.46 -15.36
CA ILE A 117 8.74 5.69 -14.88
C ILE A 117 9.37 6.16 -13.57
N ILE A 118 9.54 5.27 -12.59
CA ILE A 118 10.09 5.62 -11.28
C ILE A 118 11.54 6.11 -11.41
N ASN A 119 12.37 5.40 -12.19
CA ASN A 119 13.75 5.80 -12.43
C ASN A 119 13.84 7.18 -13.07
N TYR A 120 13.00 7.44 -14.09
CA TYR A 120 12.93 8.77 -14.69
C TYR A 120 12.57 9.85 -13.65
N MET A 121 11.58 9.59 -12.80
CA MET A 121 11.17 10.54 -11.76
C MET A 121 12.27 10.78 -10.71
N ILE A 122 13.02 9.75 -10.33
CA ILE A 122 14.18 9.85 -9.43
C ILE A 122 15.30 10.69 -10.08
N GLU A 123 15.70 10.35 -11.31
CA GLU A 123 16.78 11.06 -12.03
C GLU A 123 16.45 12.55 -12.26
N LYS A 124 15.17 12.85 -12.52
CA LYS A 124 14.67 14.23 -12.65
C LYS A 124 14.38 14.91 -11.32
N LYS A 125 14.63 14.25 -10.19
CA LYS A 125 14.36 14.75 -8.82
C LYS A 125 12.90 15.21 -8.64
N LEU A 126 11.99 14.50 -9.32
CA LEU A 126 10.54 14.66 -9.16
C LEU A 126 10.03 13.92 -7.92
N ILE A 127 10.72 12.86 -7.52
CA ILE A 127 10.54 12.13 -6.27
C ILE A 127 11.90 11.91 -5.62
N ASP A 128 11.91 11.73 -4.30
CA ASP A 128 13.09 11.38 -3.53
C ASP A 128 13.33 9.86 -3.55
N GLY A 129 12.32 9.07 -3.88
CA GLY A 129 12.37 7.63 -4.02
C GLY A 129 10.99 7.00 -4.10
N ALA A 130 10.94 5.68 -4.10
CA ALA A 130 9.71 4.90 -4.17
C ALA A 130 9.70 3.77 -3.14
N ILE A 131 8.53 3.49 -2.58
CA ILE A 131 8.26 2.23 -1.88
C ILE A 131 7.86 1.19 -2.92
N VAL A 132 8.65 0.13 -3.03
CA VAL A 132 8.50 -0.95 -4.00
C VAL A 132 8.47 -2.31 -3.29
N ALA A 133 7.91 -3.32 -3.96
CA ALA A 133 7.90 -4.68 -3.48
C ALA A 133 9.23 -5.37 -3.77
N LYS A 134 9.90 -5.93 -2.76
CA LYS A 134 11.09 -6.74 -2.89
C LYS A 134 10.81 -8.18 -2.49
N THR A 135 11.32 -9.12 -3.28
CA THR A 135 11.18 -10.56 -3.03
C THR A 135 12.49 -11.14 -2.51
N ASN A 136 12.54 -11.58 -1.26
CA ASN A 136 13.74 -12.22 -0.68
C ASN A 136 13.76 -13.75 -0.83
N ALA A 137 12.57 -14.37 -0.84
CA ALA A 137 12.40 -15.82 -0.95
C ALA A 137 11.16 -16.14 -1.82
N PRO A 138 10.97 -17.38 -2.30
CA PRO A 138 9.67 -17.81 -2.81
C PRO A 138 8.58 -17.51 -1.76
N PHE A 139 7.47 -16.92 -2.18
CA PHE A 139 6.35 -16.60 -1.29
C PHE A 139 6.71 -15.68 -0.11
N SER A 140 7.56 -14.68 -0.37
CA SER A 140 7.90 -13.65 0.61
C SER A 140 8.11 -12.32 -0.11
N ARG A 141 7.40 -11.30 0.36
CA ARG A 141 7.51 -9.94 -0.12
C ARG A 141 7.63 -8.98 1.05
N GLU A 142 8.65 -8.15 1.01
CA GLU A 142 8.83 -7.01 1.90
C GLU A 142 8.72 -5.73 1.09
N ALA A 143 8.22 -4.65 1.66
CA ALA A 143 8.39 -3.36 1.02
C ALA A 143 9.82 -2.85 1.23
N ASN A 144 10.33 -2.15 0.23
CA ASN A 144 11.69 -1.66 0.19
C ASN A 144 11.69 -0.24 -0.36
N PHE A 145 12.54 0.63 0.20
CA PHE A 145 12.76 1.96 -0.34
C PHE A 145 13.82 1.89 -1.44
N ALA A 146 13.46 2.33 -2.64
CA ALA A 146 14.34 2.45 -3.79
C ALA A 146 14.48 3.92 -4.21
N ASP A 147 15.71 4.43 -4.18
CA ASP A 147 16.05 5.80 -4.61
C ASP A 147 17.04 5.82 -5.78
N SER A 148 17.27 4.66 -6.41
CA SER A 148 18.22 4.52 -7.49
C SER A 148 17.80 3.45 -8.51
N LYS A 149 18.34 3.53 -9.72
CA LYS A 149 18.22 2.47 -10.74
C LYS A 149 18.64 1.11 -10.20
N TYR A 150 19.74 1.08 -9.45
CA TYR A 150 20.29 -0.13 -8.86
C TYR A 150 19.28 -0.80 -7.91
N ASP A 151 18.66 -0.03 -7.03
CA ASP A 151 17.66 -0.56 -6.10
C ASP A 151 16.44 -1.07 -6.85
N LEU A 152 15.95 -0.33 -7.84
CA LEU A 152 14.82 -0.75 -8.68
C LEU A 152 15.08 -2.08 -9.39
N ILE A 153 16.29 -2.28 -9.94
CA ILE A 153 16.67 -3.56 -10.56
C ILE A 153 16.69 -4.68 -9.51
N LYS A 154 17.27 -4.41 -8.33
CA LYS A 154 17.36 -5.40 -7.25
C LYS A 154 15.99 -5.82 -6.70
N THR A 155 14.99 -4.95 -6.82
CA THR A 155 13.60 -5.23 -6.42
C THR A 155 12.70 -5.64 -7.60
N SER A 156 13.26 -5.82 -8.80
CA SER A 156 12.47 -6.12 -9.99
C SER A 156 11.91 -7.54 -10.00
N GLY A 157 10.80 -7.70 -10.72
CA GLY A 157 10.08 -8.96 -10.86
C GLY A 157 8.92 -9.09 -9.88
N ALA A 158 7.92 -9.88 -10.26
CA ALA A 158 6.77 -10.17 -9.43
C ALA A 158 6.73 -11.66 -9.12
N LYS A 159 6.54 -12.01 -7.85
CA LYS A 159 6.09 -13.34 -7.43
C LYS A 159 4.72 -13.21 -6.80
N LEU A 160 3.69 -13.79 -7.41
CA LEU A 160 2.32 -13.63 -6.94
C LEU A 160 2.18 -14.21 -5.53
N ASP A 161 1.98 -13.33 -4.54
CA ASP A 161 1.77 -13.65 -3.13
C ASP A 161 1.18 -12.43 -2.41
N VAL A 162 0.63 -12.65 -1.22
CA VAL A 162 0.09 -11.62 -0.35
C VAL A 162 1.25 -10.80 0.24
N SER A 163 1.17 -9.48 0.17
CA SER A 163 2.19 -8.60 0.75
C SER A 163 1.54 -7.41 1.46
N PRO A 164 1.88 -7.16 2.73
CA PRO A 164 1.40 -5.97 3.43
C PRO A 164 2.27 -4.77 3.06
N HIS A 165 2.20 -4.31 1.79
CA HIS A 165 2.98 -3.15 1.32
C HIS A 165 2.75 -1.89 2.15
N LEU A 166 1.57 -1.79 2.76
CA LEU A 166 1.21 -0.68 3.62
C LEU A 166 1.97 -0.71 4.95
N ASP A 167 2.48 -1.85 5.43
CA ASP A 167 3.20 -1.92 6.72
C ASP A 167 4.49 -1.09 6.70
N GLU A 168 5.21 -1.08 5.58
CA GLU A 168 6.41 -0.25 5.46
C GLU A 168 6.07 1.24 5.31
N ILE A 169 4.88 1.59 4.79
CA ILE A 169 4.43 2.99 4.80
C ILE A 169 4.41 3.52 6.24
N GLN A 170 4.18 2.69 7.26
CA GLN A 170 4.28 3.09 8.67
C GLN A 170 5.67 3.63 9.05
N ARG A 171 6.74 3.07 8.44
CA ARG A 171 8.11 3.53 8.68
C ARG A 171 8.40 4.89 8.04
N TYR A 172 7.61 5.28 7.03
CA TYR A 172 7.86 6.45 6.18
C TYR A 172 6.76 7.52 6.21
N SER A 173 5.60 7.22 6.81
CA SER A 173 4.44 8.10 6.91
C SER A 173 3.77 7.89 8.25
N THR A 174 3.52 8.97 8.99
CA THR A 174 2.28 9.08 9.76
C THR A 174 1.91 10.56 9.92
N TYR A 175 0.63 10.82 9.74
CA TYR A 175 0.00 11.98 10.36
C TYR A 175 0.18 11.85 11.89
N THR A 176 0.64 12.94 12.47
CA THR A 176 0.56 13.33 13.89
C THR A 176 1.60 12.87 14.93
N HIS A 177 2.41 11.81 14.78
CA HIS A 177 3.52 11.57 15.76
C HIS A 177 4.89 11.17 15.18
N SER A 178 5.03 10.92 13.87
CA SER A 178 6.35 10.62 13.28
C SER A 178 7.15 11.82 12.78
N ILE A 179 6.65 13.05 12.88
CA ILE A 179 7.37 14.24 12.37
C ILE A 179 8.76 14.40 13.01
N GLN A 180 8.96 14.03 14.28
CA GLN A 180 10.27 14.21 14.91
C GLN A 180 11.32 13.17 14.46
N LYS A 181 10.94 11.93 14.13
CA LYS A 181 11.86 10.88 13.64
C LYS A 181 11.97 10.82 12.11
N LEU A 182 10.92 11.16 11.36
CA LEU A 182 10.94 11.34 9.90
C LEU A 182 11.69 12.61 9.46
N ASN A 183 11.88 13.58 10.37
CA ASN A 183 12.75 14.73 10.14
C ASN A 183 14.19 14.34 9.77
N HIS A 184 14.64 13.13 10.13
CA HIS A 184 15.95 12.62 9.68
C HIS A 184 15.98 12.26 8.20
N TYR A 185 14.85 11.87 7.59
CA TYR A 185 14.78 11.42 6.20
C TYR A 185 14.26 12.49 5.22
N LYS A 186 13.65 13.58 5.70
CA LYS A 186 13.24 14.78 4.92
C LYS A 186 12.64 14.50 3.53
N PHE A 187 11.89 13.41 3.35
CA PHE A 187 11.22 13.16 2.08
C PHE A 187 10.17 14.23 1.84
N LYS A 188 10.25 14.88 0.68
CA LYS A 188 9.27 15.85 0.19
C LYS A 188 8.29 15.21 -0.76
N LYS A 189 8.72 14.18 -1.50
CA LYS A 189 7.94 13.54 -2.57
C LYS A 189 8.28 12.05 -2.67
N LEU A 190 7.34 11.19 -2.29
CA LEU A 190 7.50 9.74 -2.27
C LEU A 190 6.53 9.10 -3.28
N ALA A 191 7.01 8.14 -4.08
CA ALA A 191 6.15 7.28 -4.88
C ALA A 191 5.82 5.98 -4.12
N VAL A 192 4.65 5.41 -4.37
CA VAL A 192 4.23 4.12 -3.80
C VAL A 192 3.79 3.21 -4.93
N VAL A 193 4.33 1.99 -4.97
CA VAL A 193 3.97 0.95 -5.92
C VAL A 193 3.32 -0.19 -5.18
N GLY A 194 2.13 -0.58 -5.62
CA GLY A 194 1.37 -1.68 -5.05
C GLY A 194 0.22 -2.08 -5.95
N THR A 195 -0.47 -3.15 -5.57
CA THR A 195 -1.77 -3.48 -6.16
C THR A 195 -2.83 -2.50 -5.65
N PRO A 196 -3.96 -2.35 -6.37
CA PRO A 196 -5.14 -1.65 -5.87
C PRO A 196 -5.61 -2.17 -4.51
#